data_AF-A0A7W1ZC40-F1
#
_entry.id   AF-A0A7W1ZC40-F1
#
_cell.length_a   1.000
_cell.length_b   1.000
_cell.length_c   1.000
_cell.angle_alpha   90.00
_cell.angle_beta   90.00
_cell.angle_gamma   90.00
#
_symmetry.space_group_name_H-M   'P 1'
#
loop_
_entity.id
_entity.type
_entity.pdbx_description
1 polymer ?
#
loop_
_entity_poly.entity_id
_entity_poly.type
_entity_poly.pdbx_seq_one_letter_code
_entity_poly.pdbx_strand_id
1 'polypeptide(L)'
;MKFKIVSDFKPSGDQPEAIDSLVKGLRSGEKYQTLLGVTGSGKTFTMANVMQAVQKPTLVLAHNKTLAAQLYSEFKQVFPENAVEYFVSYYDYYQPEAYIPSSGTFIEKDLSINEEIEKMRLSTTSSLLSGRRDILVVASVSCLYGIGNPVEFQKNVISIKKNQVISRTKLLHQLVQSLYSRTEAEFNRGNFRIKGDTVDVFPSYADDAFRIHFFGDEIEEIEAFDLKTNNVLEKYEQLTIYPANMFVTSPDVLKGAIWQIQQDLVLQVD
;
A
#
# COMPACT_ATOMS: atom_id res chain seq x y z
N MET A 1 -16.25 -8.21 -3.77
CA MET A 1 -16.25 -6.82 -4.28
C MET A 1 -16.00 -6.87 -5.79
N LYS A 2 -16.58 -5.95 -6.56
CA LYS A 2 -16.48 -5.90 -8.04
C LYS A 2 -16.10 -4.48 -8.47
N PHE A 3 -15.32 -4.36 -9.54
CA PHE A 3 -15.12 -3.08 -10.22
C PHE A 3 -16.45 -2.53 -10.70
N LYS A 4 -16.71 -1.26 -10.39
CA LYS A 4 -17.93 -0.54 -10.75
C LYS A 4 -17.58 0.86 -11.21
N ILE A 5 -17.83 1.11 -12.49
CA ILE A 5 -17.70 2.42 -13.12
C ILE A 5 -18.83 3.31 -12.62
N VAL A 6 -18.47 4.51 -12.18
CA VAL A 6 -19.39 5.61 -11.90
C VAL A 6 -19.04 6.73 -12.87
N SER A 7 -19.87 6.91 -13.90
CA SER A 7 -19.65 7.91 -14.94
C SER A 7 -20.96 8.21 -15.69
N ASP A 8 -21.14 9.47 -16.08
CA ASP A 8 -22.23 9.88 -16.97
C ASP A 8 -21.95 9.50 -18.44
N PHE A 9 -20.69 9.19 -18.76
CA PHE A 9 -20.28 8.81 -20.10
C PHE A 9 -20.60 7.33 -20.37
N LYS A 10 -20.97 7.05 -21.62
CA LYS A 10 -21.10 5.69 -22.15
C LYS A 10 -20.08 5.49 -23.27
N PRO A 11 -19.58 4.25 -23.48
CA PRO A 11 -18.71 3.96 -24.61
C PRO A 11 -19.35 4.42 -25.92
N SER A 12 -18.61 5.17 -26.72
CA SER A 12 -19.09 5.75 -27.98
C SER A 12 -18.02 5.67 -29.08
N GLY A 13 -18.41 5.92 -30.33
CA GLY A 13 -17.52 5.71 -31.49
C GLY A 13 -17.04 4.26 -31.57
N ASP A 14 -15.74 4.07 -31.71
CA ASP A 14 -15.10 2.74 -31.84
C ASP A 14 -14.86 2.05 -30.48
N GLN A 15 -15.12 2.72 -29.35
CA GLN A 15 -14.87 2.16 -28.03
C GLN A 15 -15.64 0.85 -27.75
N PRO A 16 -16.93 0.70 -28.09
CA PRO A 16 -17.67 -0.54 -27.83
C PRO A 16 -17.03 -1.77 -28.50
N GLU A 17 -16.58 -1.64 -29.75
CA GLU A 17 -15.95 -2.73 -30.50
C GLU A 17 -14.56 -3.06 -29.94
N ALA A 18 -13.77 -2.04 -29.59
CA ALA A 18 -12.47 -2.22 -28.96
C ALA A 18 -12.60 -2.92 -27.60
N ILE A 19 -13.58 -2.53 -26.77
CA ILE A 19 -13.85 -3.16 -25.47
C ILE A 19 -14.22 -4.63 -25.66
N ASP A 20 -15.18 -4.92 -26.56
CA ASP A 20 -15.64 -6.30 -26.81
C ASP A 20 -14.50 -7.20 -27.29
N SER A 21 -13.66 -6.70 -28.21
CA SER A 21 -12.50 -7.42 -28.73
C SER A 21 -11.48 -7.74 -27.63
N LEU A 22 -11.11 -6.75 -26.82
CA LEU A 22 -10.17 -6.93 -25.71
C LEU A 22 -10.71 -7.90 -24.65
N VAL A 23 -12.00 -7.80 -24.33
CA VAL A 23 -12.66 -8.68 -23.36
C VAL A 23 -12.70 -10.12 -23.88
N LYS A 24 -13.00 -10.33 -25.16
CA LYS A 24 -12.96 -11.64 -25.81
C LYS A 24 -11.57 -12.26 -25.75
N GLY A 25 -10.52 -11.51 -26.14
CA GLY A 25 -9.13 -11.99 -26.05
C GLY A 25 -8.72 -12.37 -24.62
N LEU A 26 -9.11 -11.56 -23.62
CA LEU A 26 -8.81 -11.86 -22.22
C LEU A 26 -9.56 -13.11 -21.70
N ARG A 27 -10.74 -13.41 -22.23
CA ARG A 27 -11.53 -14.60 -21.88
C ARG A 27 -11.08 -15.85 -22.64
N SER A 28 -10.56 -15.70 -23.86
CA SER A 28 -9.96 -16.80 -24.64
C SER A 28 -8.55 -17.19 -24.14
N GLY A 29 -7.96 -16.40 -23.24
CA GLY A 29 -6.65 -16.67 -22.66
C GLY A 29 -5.48 -16.07 -23.45
N GLU A 30 -5.74 -15.12 -24.35
CA GLU A 30 -4.69 -14.40 -25.06
C GLU A 30 -3.82 -13.61 -24.08
N LYS A 31 -2.52 -13.90 -24.12
CA LYS A 31 -1.54 -13.31 -23.21
C LYS A 31 -1.17 -11.87 -23.58
N TYR A 32 -1.15 -11.55 -24.88
CA TYR A 32 -0.71 -10.25 -25.39
C TYR A 32 -1.75 -9.70 -26.35
N GLN A 33 -2.20 -8.48 -26.09
CA GLN A 33 -3.14 -7.75 -26.92
C GLN A 33 -2.68 -6.29 -26.99
N THR A 34 -3.03 -5.59 -28.07
CA THR A 34 -2.63 -4.19 -28.28
C THR A 34 -3.85 -3.36 -28.65
N LEU A 35 -4.14 -2.34 -27.84
CA LEU A 35 -5.12 -1.32 -28.17
C LEU A 35 -4.44 -0.20 -28.96
N LEU A 36 -4.62 -0.20 -30.28
CA LEU A 36 -4.14 0.88 -31.15
C LEU A 36 -5.12 2.05 -31.12
N GLY A 37 -4.99 2.92 -30.13
CA GLY A 37 -5.87 4.09 -29.95
C GLY A 37 -5.18 5.42 -30.27
N VAL A 38 -5.80 6.23 -31.13
CA VAL A 38 -5.34 7.61 -31.42
C VAL A 38 -5.37 8.49 -30.16
N THR A 39 -4.62 9.60 -30.16
CA THR A 39 -4.66 10.57 -29.06
C THR A 39 -6.05 11.17 -28.94
N GLY A 40 -6.56 11.30 -27.70
CA GLY A 40 -7.91 11.83 -27.45
C GLY A 40 -9.06 10.84 -27.61
N SER A 41 -8.82 9.58 -28.01
CA SER A 41 -9.89 8.58 -28.22
C SER A 41 -10.53 8.01 -26.94
N GLY A 42 -10.14 8.49 -25.75
CA GLY A 42 -10.65 7.96 -24.47
C GLY A 42 -10.09 6.57 -24.12
N LYS A 43 -8.78 6.34 -24.31
CA LYS A 43 -8.11 5.06 -24.00
C LYS A 43 -8.30 4.63 -22.54
N THR A 44 -8.21 5.55 -21.59
CA THR A 44 -8.41 5.25 -20.16
C THR A 44 -9.81 4.70 -19.90
N PHE A 45 -10.84 5.35 -20.46
CA PHE A 45 -12.23 4.91 -20.30
C PHE A 45 -12.50 3.57 -20.99
N THR A 46 -11.88 3.33 -22.15
CA THR A 46 -11.90 2.02 -22.84
C THR A 46 -11.34 0.93 -21.90
N MET A 47 -10.16 1.15 -21.33
CA MET A 47 -9.54 0.18 -20.41
C MET A 47 -10.32 0.00 -19.11
N ALA A 48 -10.95 1.05 -18.56
CA ALA A 48 -11.83 0.94 -17.42
C ALA A 48 -13.02 0.01 -17.70
N ASN A 49 -13.65 0.14 -18.87
CA ASN A 49 -14.74 -0.76 -19.28
C ASN A 49 -14.26 -2.22 -19.42
N VAL A 50 -13.06 -2.43 -19.95
CA VAL A 50 -12.43 -3.76 -20.00
C VAL A 50 -12.24 -4.33 -18.58
N MET A 51 -11.67 -3.55 -17.65
CA MET A 51 -11.49 -3.95 -16.24
C MET A 51 -12.82 -4.32 -15.57
N GLN A 52 -13.86 -3.51 -15.75
CA GLN A 52 -15.20 -3.80 -15.26
C GLN A 52 -15.80 -5.08 -15.88
N ALA A 53 -15.53 -5.37 -17.14
CA ALA A 53 -16.07 -6.57 -17.79
C ALA A 53 -15.36 -7.87 -17.38
N VAL A 54 -14.06 -7.80 -17.04
CA VAL A 54 -13.24 -8.98 -16.70
C VAL A 54 -13.07 -9.20 -15.20
N GLN A 55 -13.27 -8.17 -14.37
CA GLN A 55 -13.25 -8.26 -12.90
C GLN A 55 -11.96 -8.87 -12.34
N LYS A 56 -10.80 -8.42 -12.86
CA LYS A 56 -9.46 -8.87 -12.42
C LYS A 56 -8.69 -7.71 -11.78
N PRO A 57 -7.97 -7.95 -10.67
CA PRO A 57 -6.94 -7.03 -10.18
C PRO A 57 -6.02 -6.63 -11.33
N THR A 58 -5.76 -5.33 -11.47
CA THR A 58 -5.04 -4.80 -12.64
C THR A 58 -3.89 -3.90 -12.23
N LEU A 59 -2.74 -4.07 -12.88
CA LEU A 59 -1.57 -3.21 -12.76
C LEU A 59 -1.45 -2.39 -14.06
N VAL A 60 -1.42 -1.07 -13.94
CA VAL A 60 -1.19 -0.14 -15.04
C VAL A 60 0.21 0.44 -14.89
N LEU A 61 1.08 0.16 -15.86
CA LEU A 61 2.45 0.66 -15.88
C LEU A 61 2.54 1.94 -16.71
N ALA A 62 3.01 3.01 -16.08
CA ALA A 62 3.32 4.27 -16.73
C ALA A 62 4.83 4.52 -16.74
N HIS A 63 5.34 5.05 -17.84
CA HIS A 63 6.78 5.26 -18.03
C HIS A 63 7.33 6.49 -17.27
N ASN A 64 6.46 7.35 -16.73
CA ASN A 64 6.86 8.52 -15.95
C ASN A 64 5.83 8.86 -14.85
N LYS A 65 6.26 9.61 -13.83
CA LYS A 65 5.42 9.98 -12.67
C LYS A 65 4.23 10.87 -13.05
N THR A 66 4.38 11.76 -14.04
CA THR A 66 3.31 12.69 -14.47
C THR A 66 2.13 11.94 -15.09
N LEU A 67 2.40 11.03 -16.03
CA LEU A 67 1.38 10.17 -16.63
C LEU A 67 0.76 9.22 -15.60
N ALA A 68 1.57 8.68 -14.69
CA ALA A 68 1.08 7.84 -13.61
C ALA A 68 0.05 8.61 -12.74
N ALA A 69 0.37 9.85 -12.35
CA ALA A 69 -0.53 10.69 -11.57
C ALA A 69 -1.82 11.04 -12.33
N GLN A 70 -1.72 11.33 -13.63
CA GLN A 70 -2.89 11.57 -14.49
C GLN A 70 -3.81 10.34 -14.53
N LEU A 71 -3.26 9.17 -14.85
CA LEU A 71 -4.01 7.92 -14.90
C LEU A 71 -4.63 7.58 -13.54
N TYR A 72 -3.88 7.75 -12.45
CA TYR A 72 -4.41 7.55 -11.10
C TYR A 72 -5.64 8.43 -10.83
N SER A 73 -5.56 9.72 -11.16
CA SER A 73 -6.68 10.66 -11.00
C SER A 73 -7.88 10.27 -11.86
N GLU A 74 -7.66 9.96 -13.15
CA GLU A 74 -8.71 9.54 -14.07
C GLU A 74 -9.41 8.26 -13.59
N PHE A 75 -8.63 7.25 -13.18
CA PHE A 75 -9.20 6.01 -12.67
C PHE A 75 -9.91 6.20 -11.32
N LYS A 76 -9.43 7.08 -10.44
CA LYS A 76 -10.10 7.38 -9.17
C LYS A 76 -11.47 8.03 -9.40
N GLN A 77 -11.59 8.89 -10.41
CA GLN A 77 -12.88 9.47 -10.83
C GLN A 77 -13.83 8.41 -11.40
N VAL A 78 -13.31 7.47 -12.19
CA VAL A 78 -14.12 6.43 -12.84
C VAL A 78 -14.51 5.31 -11.87
N PHE A 79 -13.67 4.98 -10.89
CA PHE A 79 -13.87 3.93 -9.90
C PHE A 79 -13.82 4.46 -8.46
N PRO A 80 -14.72 5.39 -8.06
CA PRO A 80 -14.67 6.02 -6.74
C PRO A 80 -14.95 5.04 -5.60
N GLU A 81 -15.65 3.93 -5.88
CA GLU A 81 -16.02 2.90 -4.90
C GLU A 81 -15.00 1.74 -4.82
N ASN A 82 -13.94 1.73 -5.64
CA ASN A 82 -12.94 0.65 -5.67
C ASN A 82 -11.55 1.11 -5.18
N ALA A 83 -10.66 0.15 -4.91
CA ALA A 83 -9.28 0.45 -4.56
C ALA A 83 -8.47 0.84 -5.81
N VAL A 84 -8.50 2.12 -6.15
CA VAL A 84 -7.52 2.72 -7.05
C VAL A 84 -6.36 3.21 -6.22
N GLU A 85 -5.18 2.63 -6.46
CA GLU A 85 -3.95 2.76 -5.69
C GLU A 85 -2.81 3.31 -6.54
N TYR A 86 -1.81 3.91 -5.90
CA TYR A 86 -0.69 4.58 -6.56
C TYR A 86 0.65 4.08 -6.04
N PHE A 87 1.50 3.59 -6.96
CA PHE A 87 2.77 2.94 -6.60
C PHE A 87 3.94 3.44 -7.46
N VAL A 88 4.56 4.54 -7.02
CA VAL A 88 5.75 5.12 -7.66
C VAL A 88 6.88 5.25 -6.64
N SER A 89 8.08 5.64 -7.10
CA SER A 89 9.17 5.97 -6.18
C SER A 89 8.74 7.11 -5.25
N TYR A 90 8.80 6.81 -3.95
CA TYR A 90 8.64 7.74 -2.83
C TYR A 90 9.81 8.71 -2.62
N TYR A 91 10.87 8.64 -3.43
CA TYR A 91 11.93 9.63 -3.36
C TYR A 91 11.55 10.89 -4.16
N ASP A 92 11.61 12.04 -3.50
CA ASP A 92 11.61 13.36 -4.16
C ASP A 92 12.99 13.66 -4.74
N TYR A 93 14.04 13.26 -4.02
CA TYR A 93 15.42 13.29 -4.46
C TYR A 93 16.11 11.97 -4.10
N TYR A 94 16.95 11.46 -5.00
CA TYR A 94 17.72 10.24 -4.77
C TYR A 94 19.05 10.29 -5.52
N GLN A 95 20.12 10.15 -4.75
CA GLN A 95 21.48 9.92 -5.23
C GLN A 95 21.90 8.50 -4.79
N PRO A 96 22.20 7.60 -5.74
CA PRO A 96 22.72 6.29 -5.39
C PRO A 96 24.14 6.41 -4.83
N GLU A 97 24.48 5.48 -3.95
CA GLU A 97 25.87 5.24 -3.58
C GLU A 97 26.66 4.77 -4.80
N ALA A 98 27.82 5.37 -5.04
CA ALA A 98 28.66 5.00 -6.17
C ALA A 98 30.14 5.28 -5.89
N TYR A 99 31.01 4.52 -6.54
CA TYR A 99 32.45 4.79 -6.56
C TYR A 99 32.88 5.05 -8.00
N ILE A 100 33.61 6.15 -8.24
CA ILE A 100 34.15 6.55 -9.54
C ILE A 100 35.65 6.24 -9.55
N PRO A 101 36.09 5.12 -10.20
CA PRO A 101 37.48 4.69 -10.13
C PRO A 101 38.46 5.68 -10.76
N SER A 102 38.05 6.35 -11.85
CA SER A 102 38.92 7.28 -12.59
C SER A 102 39.36 8.50 -11.77
N SER A 103 38.54 8.93 -10.81
CA SER A 103 38.84 10.07 -9.94
C SER A 103 39.07 9.65 -8.48
N GLY A 104 38.96 8.36 -8.17
CA GLY A 104 39.02 7.85 -6.80
C GLY A 104 37.91 8.39 -5.88
N THR A 105 36.78 8.83 -6.45
CA THR A 105 35.73 9.53 -5.69
C THR A 105 34.66 8.56 -5.23
N PHE A 106 34.36 8.56 -3.94
CA PHE A 106 33.18 7.91 -3.39
C PHE A 106 32.03 8.92 -3.26
N ILE A 107 30.86 8.53 -3.74
CA ILE A 107 29.62 9.30 -3.69
C ILE A 107 28.72 8.60 -2.69
N GLU A 108 28.45 9.27 -1.57
CA GLU A 108 27.53 8.78 -0.56
C GLU A 108 26.09 8.79 -1.08
N LYS A 109 25.31 7.84 -0.55
CA LYS A 109 23.87 7.81 -0.73
C LYS A 109 23.24 9.01 -0.06
N ASP A 110 22.44 9.76 -0.81
CA ASP A 110 21.64 10.87 -0.28
C ASP A 110 20.21 10.78 -0.85
N LEU A 111 19.20 11.10 -0.04
CA LEU A 111 17.81 10.97 -0.43
C LEU A 111 16.88 11.86 0.39
N SER A 112 15.74 12.16 -0.22
CA SER A 112 14.59 12.78 0.44
C SER A 112 13.33 11.98 0.15
N ILE A 113 12.57 11.68 1.19
CA ILE A 113 11.36 10.86 1.13
C ILE A 113 10.11 11.74 1.12
N ASN A 114 9.18 11.39 0.25
CA ASN A 114 7.84 11.95 0.21
C ASN A 114 6.87 11.06 1.00
N GLU A 115 6.51 11.52 2.19
CA GLU A 115 5.65 10.80 3.14
C GLU A 115 4.26 10.44 2.56
N GLU A 116 3.68 11.29 1.71
CA GLU A 116 2.39 10.99 1.07
C GLU A 116 2.52 9.87 0.04
N ILE A 117 3.60 9.83 -0.73
CA ILE A 117 3.85 8.72 -1.65
C ILE A 117 4.16 7.44 -0.88
N GLU A 118 4.88 7.50 0.23
CA GLU A 118 5.11 6.34 1.10
C GLU A 118 3.80 5.77 1.64
N LYS A 119 2.92 6.64 2.15
CA LYS A 119 1.55 6.27 2.56
C LYS A 119 0.82 5.55 1.43
N MET A 120 0.82 6.11 0.22
CA MET A 120 0.14 5.52 -0.93
C MET A 120 0.71 4.14 -1.31
N ARG A 121 2.04 3.96 -1.20
CA ARG A 121 2.67 2.65 -1.41
C ARG A 121 2.24 1.63 -0.36
N LEU A 122 2.22 2.03 0.91
CA LEU A 122 1.75 1.18 2.00
C LEU A 122 0.26 0.83 1.84
N SER A 123 -0.58 1.81 1.49
CA SER A 123 -1.99 1.60 1.12
C SER A 123 -2.12 0.55 0.03
N THR A 124 -1.33 0.68 -1.05
CA THR A 124 -1.31 -0.29 -2.15
C THR A 124 -1.01 -1.71 -1.66
N THR A 125 0.03 -1.89 -0.84
CA THR A 125 0.42 -3.21 -0.32
C THR A 125 -0.62 -3.80 0.63
N SER A 126 -1.17 -2.99 1.53
CA SER A 126 -2.22 -3.40 2.46
C SER A 126 -3.50 -3.80 1.72
N SER A 127 -3.90 -3.00 0.71
CA SER A 127 -5.05 -3.29 -0.14
C SER A 127 -4.86 -4.61 -0.91
N LEU A 128 -3.68 -4.88 -1.49
CA LEU A 128 -3.39 -6.15 -2.16
C LEU A 128 -3.47 -7.35 -1.21
N LEU A 129 -2.95 -7.21 0.02
CA LEU A 129 -2.90 -8.30 1.00
C LEU A 129 -4.21 -8.50 1.77
N SER A 130 -5.13 -7.54 1.71
CA SER A 130 -6.47 -7.66 2.29
C SER A 130 -7.34 -8.77 1.66
N GLY A 131 -6.93 -9.28 0.49
CA GLY A 131 -7.70 -10.26 -0.28
C GLY A 131 -8.81 -9.67 -1.14
N ARG A 132 -9.00 -8.34 -1.14
CA ARG A 132 -9.91 -7.68 -2.09
C ARG A 132 -9.44 -7.89 -3.53
N ARG A 133 -10.39 -7.92 -4.47
CA ARG A 133 -10.11 -8.20 -5.90
C ARG A 133 -10.43 -7.04 -6.85
N ASP A 134 -11.11 -6.02 -6.35
CA ASP A 134 -11.45 -4.80 -7.04
C ASP A 134 -10.35 -3.73 -6.86
N ILE A 135 -9.11 -4.12 -7.19
CA ILE A 135 -7.93 -3.30 -7.00
C ILE A 135 -7.22 -2.99 -8.32
N LEU A 136 -6.96 -1.71 -8.53
CA LEU A 136 -6.24 -1.16 -9.66
C LEU A 136 -5.03 -0.39 -9.13
N VAL A 137 -3.84 -0.81 -9.52
CA VAL A 137 -2.59 -0.14 -9.13
C VAL A 137 -2.03 0.60 -10.33
N VAL A 138 -1.88 1.91 -10.23
CA VAL A 138 -1.13 2.71 -11.21
C VAL A 138 0.29 2.86 -10.70
N ALA A 139 1.26 2.32 -11.46
CA ALA A 139 2.63 2.21 -11.02
C ALA A 139 3.64 2.73 -12.05
N SER A 140 4.80 3.15 -11.55
CA SER A 140 6.01 3.27 -12.38
C SER A 140 6.80 1.96 -12.36
N VAL A 141 7.98 1.96 -12.99
CA VAL A 141 8.96 0.86 -12.88
C VAL A 141 9.35 0.52 -11.44
N SER A 142 8.97 1.33 -10.45
CA SER A 142 9.15 1.02 -9.04
C SER A 142 8.51 -0.30 -8.61
N CYS A 143 7.48 -0.79 -9.30
CA CYS A 143 6.88 -2.11 -9.03
C CYS A 143 7.79 -3.30 -9.39
N LEU A 144 8.90 -3.06 -10.06
CA LEU A 144 9.91 -4.07 -10.41
C LEU A 144 11.06 -4.13 -9.40
N TYR A 145 11.14 -3.15 -8.48
CA TYR A 145 12.16 -3.11 -7.44
C TYR A 145 11.77 -3.99 -6.25
N GLY A 146 12.77 -4.40 -5.48
CA GLY A 146 12.59 -5.21 -4.29
C GLY A 146 11.61 -4.59 -3.30
N ILE A 147 10.76 -5.43 -2.74
CA ILE A 147 9.82 -5.11 -1.66
C ILE A 147 9.93 -6.18 -0.58
N GLY A 148 9.46 -5.88 0.64
CA GLY A 148 9.45 -6.83 1.73
C GLY A 148 8.72 -8.13 1.38
N ASN A 149 9.13 -9.22 2.01
CA ASN A 149 8.54 -10.53 1.79
C ASN A 149 7.04 -10.50 2.21
N PRO A 150 6.09 -10.81 1.31
CA PRO A 150 4.66 -10.75 1.62
C PRO A 150 4.28 -11.70 2.77
N VAL A 151 5.01 -12.80 2.96
CA VAL A 151 4.79 -13.73 4.07
C VAL A 151 5.19 -13.10 5.40
N GLU A 152 6.33 -12.40 5.45
CA GLU A 152 6.73 -11.69 6.68
C GLU A 152 5.80 -10.51 6.96
N PHE A 153 5.35 -9.80 5.92
CA PHE A 153 4.36 -8.74 6.07
C PHE A 153 3.05 -9.29 6.66
N GLN A 154 2.55 -10.40 6.13
CA GLN A 154 1.31 -11.02 6.61
C GLN A 154 1.40 -11.55 8.05
N LYS A 155 2.56 -12.09 8.47
CA LYS A 155 2.79 -12.53 9.86
C LYS A 155 2.69 -11.40 10.88
N ASN A 156 2.98 -10.17 10.46
CA ASN A 156 2.95 -8.98 11.30
C ASN A 156 1.66 -8.17 11.11
N VAL A 157 0.61 -8.77 10.53
CA VAL A 157 -0.73 -8.16 10.51
C VAL A 157 -1.42 -8.44 11.84
N ILE A 158 -1.93 -7.38 12.47
CA ILE A 158 -2.65 -7.47 13.74
C ILE A 158 -4.15 -7.47 13.42
N SER A 159 -4.85 -8.54 13.79
CA SER A 159 -6.31 -8.60 13.69
C SER A 159 -6.92 -8.55 15.10
N ILE A 160 -7.77 -7.56 15.33
CA ILE A 160 -8.52 -7.40 16.57
C ILE A 160 -10.02 -7.30 16.30
N LYS A 161 -10.84 -7.70 17.27
CA LYS A 161 -12.30 -7.58 17.19
C LYS A 161 -12.89 -7.15 18.51
N LYS A 162 -14.10 -6.62 18.46
CA LYS A 162 -14.91 -6.34 19.65
C LYS A 162 -15.11 -7.62 20.49
N ASN A 163 -15.12 -7.47 21.80
CA ASN A 163 -15.21 -8.53 22.81
C ASN A 163 -14.04 -9.53 22.77
N GLN A 164 -12.90 -9.16 22.16
CA GLN A 164 -11.70 -10.00 22.19
C GLN A 164 -10.99 -9.86 23.53
N VAL A 165 -10.74 -11.00 24.19
CA VAL A 165 -9.89 -11.06 25.38
C VAL A 165 -8.42 -10.98 24.97
N ILE A 166 -7.83 -9.80 25.11
CA ILE A 166 -6.43 -9.50 24.86
C ILE A 166 -5.99 -8.41 25.84
N SER A 167 -4.89 -8.64 26.56
CA SER A 167 -4.35 -7.60 27.43
C SER A 167 -3.79 -6.44 26.61
N ARG A 168 -3.94 -5.23 27.12
CA ARG A 168 -3.39 -4.02 26.49
C ARG A 168 -1.91 -4.18 26.18
N THR A 169 -1.12 -4.67 27.15
CA THR A 169 0.33 -4.90 26.99
C THR A 169 0.64 -5.82 25.81
N LYS A 170 -0.16 -6.88 25.60
CA LYS A 170 0.02 -7.78 24.45
C LYS A 170 -0.22 -7.06 23.12
N LEU A 171 -1.26 -6.23 23.02
CA LEU A 171 -1.51 -5.41 21.83
C LEU A 171 -0.34 -4.44 21.57
N LEU A 172 0.19 -3.77 22.60
CA LEU A 172 1.33 -2.85 22.44
C LEU A 172 2.58 -3.58 21.92
N HIS A 173 2.87 -4.78 22.41
CA HIS A 173 3.97 -5.59 21.88
C HIS A 173 3.75 -5.96 20.40
N GLN A 174 2.52 -6.31 20.01
CA GLN A 174 2.20 -6.59 18.62
C GLN A 174 2.37 -5.36 17.72
N LEU A 175 1.97 -4.18 18.19
CA LEU A 175 2.16 -2.91 17.48
C LEU A 175 3.65 -2.61 17.26
N VAL A 176 4.49 -2.78 18.29
CA VAL A 176 5.94 -2.59 18.18
C VAL A 176 6.57 -3.61 17.23
N GLN A 177 6.17 -4.89 17.28
CA GLN A 177 6.61 -5.92 16.34
C GLN A 177 6.22 -5.58 14.89
N SER A 178 5.07 -4.93 14.73
CA SER A 178 4.56 -4.43 13.45
C SER A 178 5.13 -3.06 13.07
N LEU A 179 6.25 -2.66 13.70
CA LEU A 179 7.03 -1.45 13.44
C LEU A 179 6.36 -0.11 13.79
N TYR A 180 5.31 -0.15 14.61
CA TYR A 180 4.73 1.08 15.14
C TYR A 180 5.54 1.61 16.33
N SER A 181 5.64 2.94 16.41
CA SER A 181 6.38 3.60 17.50
C SER A 181 5.45 4.23 18.52
N ARG A 182 5.69 3.98 19.80
CA ARG A 182 4.96 4.67 20.89
C ARG A 182 5.35 6.14 20.91
N THR A 183 4.36 7.02 21.06
CA THR A 183 4.59 8.46 21.27
C THR A 183 3.74 8.98 22.43
N GLU A 184 4.28 9.95 23.15
CA GLU A 184 3.54 10.79 24.12
C GLU A 184 3.46 12.25 23.66
N ALA A 185 4.14 12.57 22.54
CA ALA A 185 4.20 13.89 21.96
C ALA A 185 3.22 14.00 20.79
N GLU A 186 3.69 14.50 19.65
CA GLU A 186 2.90 14.56 18.43
C GLU A 186 2.49 13.16 17.96
N PHE A 187 1.23 13.04 17.54
CA PHE A 187 0.62 11.77 17.15
C PHE A 187 0.52 11.70 15.64
N ASN A 188 1.55 11.11 15.03
CA ASN A 188 1.73 11.02 13.59
C ASN A 188 1.46 9.59 13.09
N ARG A 189 1.42 9.44 11.76
CA ARG A 189 1.28 8.14 11.09
C ARG A 189 2.39 7.18 11.53
N GLY A 190 2.04 5.90 11.70
CA GLY A 190 2.97 4.90 12.21
C GLY A 190 3.20 4.94 13.73
N ASN A 191 2.46 5.79 14.45
CA ASN A 191 2.51 5.84 15.91
C ASN A 191 1.30 5.20 16.59
N PHE A 192 1.49 4.84 17.86
CA PHE A 192 0.41 4.60 18.80
C PHE A 192 0.66 5.35 20.10
N ARG A 193 -0.42 5.63 20.86
CA ARG A 193 -0.35 6.24 22.19
C ARG A 193 -1.40 5.65 23.12
N ILE A 194 -1.19 5.83 24.42
CA ILE A 194 -2.06 5.28 25.47
C ILE A 194 -2.69 6.46 26.20
N LYS A 195 -4.01 6.42 26.37
CA LYS A 195 -4.77 7.44 27.11
C LYS A 195 -5.76 6.74 28.03
N GLY A 196 -5.39 6.60 29.30
CA GLY A 196 -6.18 5.84 30.27
C GLY A 196 -6.41 4.42 29.77
N ASP A 197 -7.67 4.06 29.54
CA ASP A 197 -8.08 2.72 29.10
C ASP A 197 -8.19 2.58 27.58
N THR A 198 -7.72 3.58 26.84
CA THR A 198 -7.74 3.58 25.37
C THR A 198 -6.33 3.48 24.78
N VAL A 199 -6.25 2.78 23.65
CA VAL A 199 -5.08 2.77 22.77
C VAL A 199 -5.47 3.42 21.46
N ASP A 200 -4.90 4.60 21.18
CA ASP A 200 -5.02 5.25 19.88
C ASP A 200 -3.89 4.72 18.98
N VAL A 201 -4.20 4.28 17.76
CA VAL A 201 -3.24 3.82 16.74
C VAL A 201 -3.48 4.61 15.46
N PHE A 202 -2.43 5.21 14.88
CA PHE A 202 -2.52 5.89 13.61
C PHE A 202 -1.76 5.08 12.54
N PRO A 203 -2.47 4.33 11.68
CA PRO A 203 -1.84 3.54 10.63
C PRO A 203 -1.01 4.38 9.67
N SER A 204 0.11 3.84 9.19
CA SER A 204 0.97 4.54 8.22
C SER A 204 0.37 4.66 6.83
N TYR A 205 -0.65 3.85 6.53
CA TYR A 205 -1.33 3.77 5.23
C TYR A 205 -2.72 4.41 5.21
N ALA A 206 -3.23 4.88 6.35
CA ALA A 206 -4.58 5.41 6.48
C ALA A 206 -4.57 6.92 6.73
N ASP A 207 -5.72 7.55 6.44
CA ASP A 207 -5.96 8.96 6.78
C ASP A 207 -6.56 9.12 8.19
N ASP A 208 -7.29 8.11 8.64
CA ASP A 208 -7.94 8.12 9.96
C ASP A 208 -7.15 7.31 10.99
N ALA A 209 -7.22 7.75 12.25
CA ALA A 209 -6.69 7.02 13.39
C ALA A 209 -7.78 6.15 14.02
N PHE A 210 -7.38 5.05 14.63
CA PHE A 210 -8.26 4.14 15.36
C PHE A 210 -8.09 4.31 16.85
N ARG A 211 -9.20 4.30 17.59
CA ARG A 211 -9.23 4.22 19.04
C ARG A 211 -9.80 2.88 19.46
N ILE A 212 -9.07 2.19 20.33
CA ILE A 212 -9.42 0.88 20.86
C ILE A 212 -9.66 1.04 22.35
N HIS A 213 -10.90 0.85 22.77
CA HIS A 213 -11.34 0.96 24.16
C HIS A 213 -11.21 -0.39 24.86
N PHE A 214 -10.62 -0.40 26.06
CA PHE A 214 -10.45 -1.59 26.87
C PHE A 214 -11.28 -1.53 28.15
N PHE A 215 -11.83 -2.69 28.54
CA PHE A 215 -12.34 -2.94 29.88
C PHE A 215 -11.53 -4.09 30.49
N GLY A 216 -10.52 -3.75 31.29
CA GLY A 216 -9.53 -4.73 31.76
C GLY A 216 -8.72 -5.33 30.60
N ASP A 217 -8.87 -6.63 30.37
CA ASP A 217 -8.19 -7.38 29.29
C ASP A 217 -9.14 -7.71 28.13
N GLU A 218 -10.23 -6.95 27.95
CA GLU A 218 -11.19 -7.13 26.87
C GLU A 218 -11.33 -5.85 26.04
N ILE A 219 -11.39 -5.98 24.70
CA ILE A 219 -11.69 -4.87 23.80
C ILE A 219 -13.20 -4.62 23.81
N GLU A 220 -13.63 -3.49 24.34
CA GLU A 220 -15.05 -3.12 24.44
C GLU A 220 -15.55 -2.47 23.15
N GLU A 221 -14.74 -1.60 22.53
CA GLU A 221 -15.13 -0.82 21.37
C GLU A 221 -13.92 -0.47 20.50
N ILE A 222 -14.14 -0.45 19.18
CA ILE A 222 -13.15 -0.02 18.19
C ILE A 222 -13.82 1.04 17.32
N GLU A 223 -13.17 2.20 17.18
CA GLU A 223 -13.71 3.32 16.39
C GLU A 223 -12.61 4.01 15.58
N ALA A 224 -12.96 4.51 14.40
CA ALA A 224 -12.15 5.51 13.70
C ALA A 224 -12.55 6.91 14.18
N PHE A 225 -11.58 7.79 14.33
CA PHE A 225 -11.84 9.16 14.76
C PHE A 225 -10.99 10.17 13.99
N ASP A 226 -11.55 11.37 13.81
CA ASP A 226 -10.83 12.49 13.20
C ASP A 226 -9.85 13.10 14.20
N LEU A 227 -8.58 13.23 13.81
CA LEU A 227 -7.50 13.68 14.70
C LEU A 227 -7.63 15.14 15.16
N LYS A 228 -8.29 15.99 14.37
CA LYS A 228 -8.40 17.43 14.64
C LYS A 228 -9.58 17.73 15.57
N THR A 229 -10.70 17.06 15.35
CA THR A 229 -11.97 17.28 16.04
C THR A 229 -12.23 16.28 17.16
N ASN A 230 -11.53 15.13 17.16
CA ASN A 230 -11.81 13.95 17.99
C ASN A 230 -13.22 13.38 17.82
N ASN A 231 -13.91 13.71 16.72
CA ASN A 231 -15.21 13.14 16.43
C ASN A 231 -15.07 11.69 15.95
N VAL A 232 -15.96 10.83 16.44
CA VAL A 232 -16.09 9.45 15.98
C VAL A 232 -16.65 9.47 14.56
N LEU A 233 -15.92 8.84 13.64
CA LEU A 233 -16.29 8.73 12.23
C LEU A 233 -17.09 7.45 11.97
N GLU A 234 -16.59 6.32 12.48
CA GLU A 234 -17.15 5.00 12.26
C GLU A 234 -16.79 4.06 13.40
N LYS A 235 -17.64 3.05 13.67
CA LYS A 235 -17.39 1.99 14.64
C LYS A 235 -17.18 0.66 13.93
N TYR A 236 -16.25 -0.15 14.44
CA TYR A 236 -15.82 -1.40 13.81
C TYR A 236 -16.06 -2.60 14.74
N GLU A 237 -16.65 -3.66 14.20
CA GLU A 237 -16.71 -4.95 14.89
C GLU A 237 -15.36 -5.70 14.81
N GLN A 238 -14.61 -5.48 13.73
CA GLN A 238 -13.29 -6.05 13.50
C GLN A 238 -12.40 -5.02 12.82
N LEU A 239 -11.14 -4.95 13.25
CA LEU A 239 -10.11 -4.09 12.69
C LEU A 239 -8.85 -4.91 12.37
N THR A 240 -8.32 -4.68 11.18
CA THR A 240 -7.04 -5.26 10.72
C THR A 240 -6.03 -4.13 10.57
N ILE A 241 -4.95 -4.20 11.34
CA ILE A 241 -3.85 -3.23 11.34
C ILE A 241 -2.66 -3.88 10.64
N TYR A 242 -2.23 -3.32 9.50
CA TYR A 242 -1.07 -3.80 8.76
C TYR A 242 0.23 -3.19 9.32
N PRO A 243 1.41 -3.79 9.08
CA PRO A 243 2.69 -3.22 9.50
C PRO A 243 2.88 -1.76 9.09
N ALA A 244 3.55 -0.99 9.95
CA ALA A 244 3.82 0.43 9.69
C ALA A 244 4.78 0.64 8.52
N ASN A 245 5.57 -0.38 8.14
CA ASN A 245 6.54 -0.34 7.05
C ASN A 245 6.46 -1.61 6.17
N MET A 246 6.76 -1.48 4.88
CA MET A 246 6.79 -2.59 3.92
C MET A 246 7.89 -3.62 4.23
N PHE A 247 8.99 -3.20 4.85
CA PHE A 247 10.16 -4.05 5.12
C PHE A 247 10.17 -4.55 6.57
N VAL A 248 9.17 -5.37 6.92
CA VAL A 248 9.14 -6.02 8.23
C VAL A 248 9.89 -7.36 8.18
N THR A 249 10.72 -7.60 9.18
CA THR A 249 11.53 -8.82 9.33
C THR A 249 11.43 -9.33 10.76
N SER A 250 11.16 -10.62 10.94
CA SER A 250 11.13 -11.23 12.26
C SER A 250 12.52 -11.30 12.93
N PRO A 251 12.61 -11.21 14.27
CA PRO A 251 13.89 -11.23 14.99
C PRO A 251 14.77 -12.44 14.70
N ASP A 252 14.17 -13.62 14.46
CA ASP A 252 14.92 -14.85 14.17
C ASP A 252 15.60 -14.79 12.80
N VAL A 253 14.90 -14.25 11.80
CA VAL A 253 15.47 -14.03 10.45
C VAL A 253 16.61 -13.02 10.52
N LEU A 254 16.45 -11.94 11.29
CA LEU A 254 17.49 -10.92 11.46
C LEU A 254 18.77 -11.51 12.07
N LYS A 255 18.65 -12.32 13.14
CA LYS A 255 19.81 -12.97 13.78
C LYS A 255 20.54 -13.92 12.82
N GLY A 256 19.79 -14.70 12.05
CA GLY A 256 20.38 -15.59 11.03
C GLY A 256 21.13 -14.80 9.96
N ALA A 257 20.54 -13.71 9.46
CA ALA A 257 21.16 -12.85 8.46
C ALA A 257 22.45 -12.19 8.96
N ILE A 258 22.48 -11.68 10.20
CA ILE A 258 23.68 -11.10 10.81
C ILE A 258 24.82 -12.13 10.83
N TRP A 259 24.53 -13.36 11.25
CA TRP A 259 25.53 -14.42 11.27
C TRP A 259 26.06 -14.73 9.86
N GLN A 260 25.19 -14.82 8.86
CA GLN A 260 25.60 -15.05 7.46
C GLN A 260 26.47 -13.91 6.91
N ILE A 261 26.10 -12.65 7.16
CA ILE A 261 26.89 -11.48 6.77
C ILE A 261 28.29 -11.52 7.41
N GLN A 262 28.39 -11.95 8.66
CA GLN A 262 29.68 -12.13 9.33
C GLN A 262 30.52 -13.23 8.68
N GLN A 263 29.91 -14.37 8.30
CA GLN A 263 30.64 -15.44 7.59
C GLN A 263 31.14 -14.96 6.22
N ASP A 264 30.30 -14.26 5.46
CA ASP A 264 30.66 -13.73 4.14
C ASP A 264 31.80 -12.70 4.24
N LEU A 265 31.78 -11.83 5.27
CA LEU A 265 32.85 -10.87 5.50
C LEU A 265 34.19 -11.55 5.78
N VAL A 266 34.20 -12.59 6.62
CA VAL A 266 35.42 -13.36 6.92
C VAL A 266 36.01 -13.95 5.64
N LEU A 267 35.18 -14.52 4.75
CA LEU A 267 35.63 -15.08 3.47
C LEU A 267 36.23 -14.06 2.48
N GLN A 268 35.95 -12.76 2.65
CA GLN A 268 36.50 -11.72 1.78
C GLN A 268 37.81 -11.12 2.32
N VAL A 269 38.08 -11.30 3.61
CA VAL A 269 39.19 -10.64 4.33
C VAL A 269 40.32 -11.62 4.67
N ASP A 270 39.99 -12.88 4.97
CA ASP A 270 40.94 -13.97 5.26
C ASP A 270 41.27 -14.81 4.01
#